data_AF-A0A7S0WTN5-F1
#
_entry.id   AF-A0A7S0WTN5-F1
#
_cell.length_a   1.000
_cell.length_b   1.000
_cell.length_c   1.000
_cell.angle_alpha   90.00
_cell.angle_beta   90.00
_cell.angle_gamma   90.00
#
_symmetry.space_group_name_H-M   'P 1'
#
loop_
_entity.id
_entity.type
_entity.pdbx_description
1 polymer ?
#
loop_
_entity_poly.entity_id
_entity_poly.type
_entity_poly.pdbx_seq_one_letter_code
_entity_poly.pdbx_strand_id
1 'polypeptide(L)'
;MVSTDMVGPAPLDDIMAGGLMCAQRWFIACFVLSPFVYYFLDPHSDRRFPATISWTIRKGSAKWTQHLLWGCGWGSALEAMARSGQPLWWQAFAWQFVLTGALACAVFPVGLGPAADLRHHAAALAYMLNHVPMLAHWRVPLLYQAGFYMSLSFFIGINVVQRRIKRAAGLPSHGPGTSSGELRQMLEERKKRDMKRLKGAHSEAAEEYEDGYVAPWVVTMLWWLELAEQLLENALFMFFVFGMNRGAKA
;
A
#
# COMPACT_ATOMS: atom_id res chain seq x y z
N MET A 1 -2.44 40.97 -30.88
CA MET A 1 -2.26 40.35 -29.55
C MET A 1 -3.52 39.55 -29.26
N VAL A 2 -3.47 38.22 -29.42
CA VAL A 2 -4.58 37.36 -28.99
C VAL A 2 -4.45 37.26 -27.49
N SER A 3 -5.42 37.82 -26.78
CA SER A 3 -5.56 37.59 -25.34
C SER A 3 -5.77 36.08 -25.17
N THR A 4 -4.71 35.38 -24.79
CA THR A 4 -4.84 34.09 -24.11
C THR A 4 -5.36 34.42 -22.71
N ASP A 5 -6.59 34.92 -22.64
CA ASP A 5 -7.38 34.80 -21.43
C ASP A 5 -7.41 33.30 -21.19
N MET A 6 -6.57 32.88 -20.25
CA MET A 6 -6.50 31.51 -19.78
C MET A 6 -7.85 31.28 -19.11
N VAL A 7 -8.85 30.95 -19.93
CA VAL A 7 -10.16 30.50 -19.49
C VAL A 7 -9.84 29.33 -18.59
N GLY A 8 -9.96 29.59 -17.28
CA GLY A 8 -9.75 28.59 -16.27
C GLY A 8 -10.61 27.38 -16.66
N PRO A 9 -10.08 26.17 -16.53
CA PRO A 9 -10.79 25.00 -17.02
C PRO A 9 -12.15 24.93 -16.29
N ALA A 10 -13.24 24.63 -17.02
CA ALA A 10 -14.62 24.73 -16.49
C ALA A 10 -14.82 23.87 -15.24
N PRO A 11 -15.49 24.33 -14.16
CA PRO A 11 -15.67 23.55 -12.92
C PRO A 11 -16.23 22.15 -13.20
N LEU A 12 -15.89 21.18 -12.35
CA LEU A 12 -16.51 19.85 -12.43
C LEU A 12 -18.03 19.99 -12.25
N ASP A 13 -18.81 19.27 -13.03
CA ASP A 13 -20.26 19.32 -12.91
C ASP A 13 -20.74 18.74 -11.56
N ASP A 14 -21.94 19.14 -11.14
CA ASP A 14 -22.52 18.73 -9.86
C ASP A 14 -22.67 17.21 -9.74
N ILE A 15 -22.85 16.52 -10.88
CA ILE A 15 -22.96 15.07 -10.96
C ILE A 15 -21.64 14.41 -10.53
N MET A 16 -20.53 14.86 -11.12
CA MET A 16 -19.19 14.41 -10.76
C MET A 16 -18.89 14.73 -9.30
N ALA A 17 -19.18 15.96 -8.86
CA ALA A 17 -18.92 16.39 -7.49
C ALA A 17 -19.65 15.50 -6.46
N GLY A 18 -20.94 15.24 -6.68
CA GLY A 18 -21.75 14.38 -5.82
C GLY A 18 -21.26 12.94 -5.78
N GLY A 19 -20.92 12.38 -6.95
CA GLY A 19 -20.40 11.02 -7.05
C GLY A 19 -19.02 10.84 -6.42
N LEU A 20 -18.10 11.79 -6.60
CA LEU A 20 -16.79 11.80 -5.94
C LEU A 20 -16.91 11.95 -4.41
N MET A 21 -17.88 12.73 -3.92
CA MET A 21 -18.16 12.81 -2.49
C MET A 21 -18.67 11.48 -1.94
N CYS A 22 -19.55 10.78 -2.68
CA CYS A 22 -20.01 9.44 -2.29
C CYS A 22 -18.83 8.44 -2.26
N ALA A 23 -18.01 8.42 -3.30
CA ALA A 23 -16.82 7.59 -3.40
C ALA A 23 -15.84 7.86 -2.24
N GLN A 24 -15.58 9.13 -1.92
CA GLN A 24 -14.74 9.53 -0.79
C GLN A 24 -15.22 8.93 0.54
N ARG A 25 -16.53 8.94 0.80
CA ARG A 25 -17.09 8.37 2.05
C ARG A 25 -16.86 6.87 2.13
N TRP A 26 -17.03 6.14 1.02
CA TRP A 26 -16.73 4.71 0.97
C TRP A 26 -15.25 4.42 1.20
N PHE A 27 -14.35 5.22 0.63
CA PHE A 27 -12.91 5.06 0.85
C PHE A 27 -12.49 5.39 2.29
N ILE A 28 -13.09 6.41 2.91
CA ILE A 28 -12.87 6.69 4.35
C ILE A 28 -13.39 5.53 5.20
N ALA A 29 -14.59 5.00 4.89
CA ALA A 29 -15.12 3.82 5.57
C ALA A 29 -14.19 2.62 5.38
N CYS A 30 -13.63 2.43 4.19
CA CYS A 30 -12.64 1.39 3.90
C CYS A 30 -11.41 1.51 4.82
N PHE A 31 -10.89 2.72 5.02
CA PHE A 31 -9.75 3.01 5.88
C PHE A 31 -10.02 2.78 7.37
N VAL A 32 -11.26 2.98 7.83
CA VAL A 32 -11.62 2.83 9.26
C VAL A 32 -12.12 1.42 9.58
N LEU A 33 -13.05 0.91 8.78
CA LEU A 33 -13.74 -0.35 9.04
C LEU A 33 -12.85 -1.57 8.77
N SER A 34 -11.97 -1.54 7.76
CA SER A 34 -11.11 -2.71 7.49
C SER A 34 -10.11 -2.97 8.63
N PRO A 35 -9.41 -1.95 9.17
CA PRO A 35 -8.61 -2.13 10.39
C PRO A 35 -9.45 -2.49 11.62
N PHE A 36 -10.65 -1.92 11.77
CA PHE A 36 -11.54 -2.31 12.88
C PHE A 36 -11.88 -3.81 12.83
N VAL A 37 -12.30 -4.31 11.67
CA VAL A 37 -12.56 -5.73 11.46
C VAL A 37 -11.30 -6.56 11.74
N TYR A 38 -10.14 -6.12 11.22
CA TYR A 38 -8.85 -6.79 11.42
C TYR A 38 -8.44 -6.90 12.89
N TYR A 39 -8.61 -5.86 13.71
CA TYR A 39 -8.17 -5.89 15.11
C TYR A 39 -9.17 -6.54 16.06
N PHE A 40 -10.47 -6.33 15.82
CA PHE A 40 -11.50 -6.64 16.81
C PHE A 40 -12.37 -7.83 16.45
N LEU A 41 -12.55 -8.12 15.16
CA LEU A 41 -13.52 -9.13 14.69
C LEU A 41 -12.87 -10.33 14.03
N ASP A 42 -11.64 -10.21 13.53
CA ASP A 42 -10.94 -11.30 12.85
C ASP A 42 -10.15 -12.19 13.84
N PRO A 43 -10.60 -13.44 14.09
CA PRO A 43 -9.90 -14.34 15.01
C PRO A 43 -8.55 -14.83 14.47
N HIS A 44 -8.27 -14.66 13.18
CA HIS A 44 -7.02 -15.08 12.53
C HIS A 44 -6.03 -13.92 12.33
N SER A 45 -6.35 -12.75 12.88
CA SER A 45 -5.49 -11.59 12.86
C SER A 45 -4.25 -11.80 13.72
N ASP A 46 -3.09 -11.50 13.15
CA ASP A 46 -1.82 -11.42 13.88
C ASP A 46 -1.62 -10.06 14.57
N ARG A 47 -2.64 -9.20 14.55
CA ARG A 47 -2.73 -7.91 15.26
C ARG A 47 -1.51 -7.00 15.09
N ARG A 48 -0.89 -7.01 13.91
CA ARG A 48 0.23 -6.13 13.59
C ARG A 48 -0.22 -4.68 13.55
N PHE A 49 0.64 -3.77 13.98
CA PHE A 49 0.36 -2.34 14.00
C PHE A 49 1.45 -1.54 13.30
N PRO A 50 1.07 -0.53 12.48
CA PRO A 50 -0.29 -0.24 11.99
C PRO A 50 -0.76 -1.22 10.89
N ALA A 51 -2.03 -1.63 10.94
CA ALA A 51 -2.64 -2.42 9.87
C ALA A 51 -3.01 -1.49 8.71
N THR A 52 -2.15 -1.43 7.71
CA THR A 52 -2.40 -0.64 6.48
C THR A 52 -3.37 -1.33 5.56
N ILE A 53 -3.82 -0.59 4.55
CA ILE A 53 -4.59 -1.11 3.41
C ILE A 53 -3.90 -2.33 2.78
N SER A 54 -2.58 -2.34 2.59
CA SER A 54 -1.89 -3.53 2.06
C SER A 54 -1.86 -4.71 3.03
N TRP A 55 -2.07 -4.50 4.33
CA TRP A 55 -2.12 -5.59 5.31
C TRP A 55 -3.53 -6.15 5.46
N THR A 56 -4.52 -5.28 5.64
CA THR A 56 -5.92 -5.66 5.86
C THR A 56 -6.52 -6.36 4.64
N ILE A 57 -5.99 -6.13 3.43
CA ILE A 57 -6.49 -6.75 2.20
C ILE A 57 -6.01 -8.19 1.97
N ARG A 58 -5.07 -8.71 2.77
CA ARG A 58 -4.40 -9.99 2.46
C ARG A 58 -5.24 -11.21 2.78
N LYS A 59 -5.91 -11.22 3.93
CA LYS A 59 -6.59 -12.41 4.46
C LYS A 59 -7.76 -12.07 5.38
N GLY A 60 -8.56 -13.09 5.65
CA GLY A 60 -9.60 -13.04 6.66
C GLY A 60 -10.79 -12.17 6.29
N SER A 61 -11.56 -11.80 7.31
CA SER A 61 -12.76 -10.98 7.19
C SER A 61 -12.44 -9.54 6.75
N ALA A 62 -11.33 -8.99 7.24
CA ALA A 62 -10.88 -7.64 6.90
C ALA A 62 -10.64 -7.47 5.39
N LYS A 63 -10.10 -8.50 4.72
CA LYS A 63 -9.89 -8.51 3.27
C LYS A 63 -11.19 -8.28 2.51
N TRP A 64 -12.25 -9.01 2.87
CA TRP A 64 -13.51 -8.94 2.17
C TRP A 64 -14.25 -7.63 2.44
N THR A 65 -14.19 -7.15 3.69
CA THR A 65 -14.65 -5.80 4.04
C THR A 65 -13.97 -4.75 3.17
N GLN A 66 -12.66 -4.85 3.01
CA GLN A 66 -11.89 -3.92 2.21
C GLN A 66 -12.25 -3.98 0.72
N HIS A 67 -12.33 -5.17 0.12
CA HIS A 67 -12.73 -5.32 -1.28
C HIS A 67 -14.14 -4.77 -1.55
N LEU A 68 -15.09 -5.03 -0.64
CA LEU A 68 -16.45 -4.52 -0.74
C LEU A 68 -16.47 -2.99 -0.71
N LEU A 69 -15.89 -2.38 0.32
CA LEU A 69 -15.91 -0.92 0.49
C LEU A 69 -15.11 -0.21 -0.61
N TRP A 70 -13.97 -0.76 -1.02
CA TRP A 70 -13.18 -0.26 -2.15
C TRP A 70 -13.97 -0.35 -3.46
N GLY A 71 -14.67 -1.46 -3.70
CA GLY A 71 -15.54 -1.66 -4.85
C GLY A 71 -16.72 -0.66 -4.88
N CYS A 72 -17.38 -0.42 -3.75
CA CYS A 72 -18.44 0.59 -3.63
C CYS A 72 -17.91 2.02 -3.91
N GLY A 73 -16.71 2.34 -3.42
CA GLY A 73 -16.05 3.62 -3.66
C GLY A 73 -15.77 3.84 -5.15
N TRP A 74 -15.13 2.87 -5.81
CA TRP A 74 -14.85 2.96 -7.24
C TRP A 74 -16.11 2.88 -8.10
N GLY A 75 -17.10 2.07 -7.74
CA GLY A 75 -18.39 2.03 -8.43
C GLY A 75 -19.05 3.40 -8.45
N SER A 76 -19.07 4.09 -7.30
CA SER A 76 -19.60 5.46 -7.19
C SER A 76 -18.82 6.45 -8.07
N ALA A 77 -17.48 6.37 -8.11
CA ALA A 77 -16.66 7.25 -8.93
C ALA A 77 -16.86 6.99 -10.44
N LEU A 78 -16.91 5.72 -10.85
CA LEU A 78 -17.11 5.33 -12.25
C LEU A 78 -18.50 5.74 -12.76
N GLU A 79 -19.54 5.55 -11.94
CA GLU A 79 -20.91 6.00 -12.25
C GLU A 79 -20.95 7.53 -12.44
N ALA A 80 -20.26 8.28 -11.57
CA ALA A 80 -20.15 9.73 -11.69
C ALA A 80 -19.50 10.13 -13.02
N MET A 81 -18.36 9.51 -13.35
CA MET A 81 -17.63 9.78 -14.59
C MET A 81 -18.48 9.49 -15.83
N ALA A 82 -19.20 8.37 -15.83
CA ALA A 82 -20.07 7.99 -16.94
C ALA A 82 -21.23 8.98 -17.14
N ARG A 83 -21.78 9.53 -16.05
CA ARG A 83 -22.91 10.47 -16.11
C ARG A 83 -22.51 11.92 -16.38
N SER A 84 -21.32 12.33 -16.00
CA SER A 84 -20.79 13.69 -16.22
C SER A 84 -20.37 14.00 -17.67
N GLY A 85 -20.69 13.12 -18.63
CA GLY A 85 -20.35 13.29 -20.03
C GLY A 85 -18.84 13.29 -20.31
N GLN A 86 -18.01 12.68 -19.46
CA GLN A 86 -16.56 12.62 -19.69
C GLN A 86 -16.25 11.89 -21.00
N PRO A 87 -15.20 12.31 -21.72
CA PRO A 87 -14.73 11.61 -22.91
C PRO A 87 -14.51 10.11 -22.66
N LEU A 88 -14.81 9.27 -23.66
CA LEU A 88 -14.71 7.81 -23.54
C LEU A 88 -13.33 7.34 -23.07
N TRP A 89 -12.26 8.02 -23.48
CA TRP A 89 -10.90 7.67 -23.08
C TRP A 89 -10.64 7.89 -21.58
N TRP A 90 -11.28 8.89 -20.95
CA TRP A 90 -11.21 9.09 -19.50
C TRP A 90 -11.96 7.99 -18.75
N GLN A 91 -13.10 7.54 -19.27
CA GLN A 91 -13.84 6.41 -18.70
C GLN A 91 -13.02 5.12 -18.82
N ALA A 92 -12.40 4.88 -19.98
CA ALA A 92 -11.51 3.74 -20.19
C ALA A 92 -10.30 3.79 -19.26
N PHE A 93 -9.69 4.97 -19.07
CA PHE A 93 -8.61 5.17 -18.11
C PHE A 93 -9.05 4.87 -16.67
N ALA A 94 -10.24 5.31 -16.25
CA ALA A 94 -10.77 5.02 -14.93
C ALA A 94 -11.00 3.51 -14.72
N TRP A 95 -11.54 2.81 -15.73
CA TRP A 95 -11.65 1.35 -15.68
C TRP A 95 -10.29 0.66 -15.60
N GLN A 96 -9.31 1.08 -16.42
CA GLN A 96 -7.95 0.58 -16.33
C GLN A 96 -7.38 0.78 -14.91
N PHE A 97 -7.60 1.95 -14.31
CA PHE A 97 -7.15 2.25 -12.96
C PHE A 97 -7.76 1.27 -11.94
N VAL A 98 -9.08 1.07 -11.95
CA VAL A 98 -9.76 0.08 -11.10
C VAL A 98 -9.21 -1.33 -11.34
N LEU A 99 -9.06 -1.75 -12.60
CA LEU A 99 -8.54 -3.06 -12.95
C LEU A 99 -7.09 -3.26 -12.45
N THR A 100 -6.23 -2.25 -12.54
CA THR A 100 -4.86 -2.34 -11.99
C THR A 100 -4.87 -2.53 -10.47
N GLY A 101 -5.79 -1.87 -9.75
CA GLY A 101 -5.96 -2.07 -8.30
C GLY A 101 -6.48 -3.47 -7.96
N ALA A 102 -7.45 -3.97 -8.72
CA ALA A 102 -7.97 -5.32 -8.57
C ALA A 102 -6.89 -6.39 -8.88
N LEU A 103 -6.06 -6.17 -9.91
CA LEU A 103 -4.94 -7.05 -10.22
C LEU A 103 -3.93 -7.11 -9.07
N ALA A 104 -3.56 -5.95 -8.52
CA ALA A 104 -2.64 -5.88 -7.39
C ALA A 104 -3.20 -6.59 -6.15
N CYS A 105 -4.48 -6.35 -5.81
CA CYS A 105 -4.99 -6.76 -4.50
C CYS A 105 -5.71 -8.12 -4.50
N ALA A 106 -6.42 -8.45 -5.58
CA ALA A 106 -7.26 -9.65 -5.64
C ALA A 106 -6.60 -10.79 -6.45
N VAL A 107 -5.96 -10.47 -7.58
CA VAL A 107 -5.43 -11.49 -8.51
C VAL A 107 -4.00 -11.90 -8.15
N PHE A 108 -3.14 -10.94 -7.80
CA PHE A 108 -1.76 -11.17 -7.39
C PHE A 108 -1.55 -10.72 -5.94
N PRO A 109 -2.19 -11.36 -4.94
CA PRO A 109 -1.95 -10.97 -3.56
C PRO A 109 -0.49 -11.25 -3.17
N VAL A 110 0.08 -10.36 -2.35
CA VAL A 110 1.42 -10.56 -1.78
C VAL A 110 1.44 -11.88 -1.03
N GLY A 111 2.50 -12.64 -1.23
CA GLY A 111 2.79 -13.81 -0.42
C GLY A 111 2.52 -15.15 -1.08
N LEU A 112 2.22 -15.17 -2.38
CA LEU A 112 2.06 -16.43 -3.14
C LEU A 112 3.37 -16.93 -3.76
N GLY A 113 4.48 -16.22 -3.54
CA GLY A 113 5.82 -16.59 -4.01
C GLY A 113 6.45 -15.53 -4.91
N PRO A 114 7.75 -15.68 -5.28
CA PRO A 114 8.53 -14.61 -5.89
C PRO A 114 7.94 -14.02 -7.19
N ALA A 115 7.42 -14.88 -8.07
CA ALA A 115 6.82 -14.44 -9.33
C ALA A 115 5.46 -13.74 -9.14
N ALA A 116 4.68 -14.13 -8.13
CA ALA A 116 3.44 -13.45 -7.78
C ALA A 116 3.73 -12.10 -7.10
N ASP A 117 4.71 -12.05 -6.20
CA ASP A 117 5.14 -10.83 -5.51
C ASP A 117 5.69 -9.79 -6.50
N LEU A 118 6.45 -10.22 -7.51
CA LEU A 118 6.91 -9.32 -8.57
C LEU A 118 5.74 -8.72 -9.35
N ARG A 119 4.75 -9.54 -9.72
CA ARG A 119 3.53 -9.09 -10.42
C ARG A 119 2.69 -8.16 -9.53
N HIS A 120 2.57 -8.47 -8.24
CA HIS A 120 1.93 -7.61 -7.26
C HIS A 120 2.58 -6.23 -7.25
N HIS A 121 3.91 -6.17 -7.07
CA HIS A 121 4.64 -4.91 -7.01
C HIS A 121 4.53 -4.10 -8.30
N ALA A 122 4.57 -4.76 -9.46
CA ALA A 122 4.37 -4.09 -10.74
C ALA A 122 2.96 -3.51 -10.88
N ALA A 123 1.92 -4.28 -10.52
CA ALA A 123 0.54 -3.83 -10.55
C ALA A 123 0.26 -2.71 -9.53
N ALA A 124 0.80 -2.83 -8.31
CA ALA A 124 0.69 -1.82 -7.26
C ALA A 124 1.38 -0.50 -7.67
N LEU A 125 2.57 -0.57 -8.27
CA LEU A 125 3.25 0.61 -8.79
C LEU A 125 2.46 1.27 -9.92
N ALA A 126 1.95 0.48 -10.88
CA ALA A 126 1.09 0.99 -11.95
C ALA A 126 -0.18 1.65 -11.38
N TYR A 127 -0.81 1.02 -10.39
CA TYR A 127 -1.96 1.57 -9.67
C TYR A 127 -1.62 2.90 -9.00
N MET A 128 -0.50 3.01 -8.28
CA MET A 128 -0.03 4.26 -7.67
C MET A 128 0.22 5.35 -8.73
N LEU A 129 0.87 5.02 -9.85
CA LEU A 129 1.12 5.97 -10.93
C LEU A 129 -0.16 6.46 -11.61
N ASN A 130 -1.19 5.61 -11.70
CA ASN A 130 -2.50 6.01 -12.24
C ASN A 130 -3.22 7.07 -11.37
N HIS A 131 -2.82 7.27 -10.11
CA HIS A 131 -3.37 8.36 -9.30
C HIS A 131 -2.92 9.73 -9.84
N VAL A 132 -1.74 9.85 -10.43
CA VAL A 132 -1.17 11.13 -10.91
C VAL A 132 -2.07 11.84 -11.93
N PRO A 133 -2.43 11.22 -13.08
CA PRO A 133 -3.36 11.84 -14.02
C PRO A 133 -4.75 12.06 -13.40
N MET A 134 -5.18 11.22 -12.45
CA MET A 134 -6.47 11.38 -11.79
C MET A 134 -6.50 12.59 -10.83
N LEU A 135 -5.42 12.82 -10.07
CA LEU A 135 -5.25 14.00 -9.24
C LEU A 135 -5.32 15.28 -10.07
N ALA A 136 -4.71 15.27 -11.26
CA ALA A 136 -4.77 16.38 -12.21
C ALA A 136 -6.19 16.55 -12.79
N HIS A 137 -6.81 15.45 -13.24
CA HIS A 137 -8.15 15.46 -13.82
C HIS A 137 -9.22 15.99 -12.85
N TRP A 138 -9.19 15.50 -11.61
CA TRP A 138 -10.10 15.93 -10.56
C TRP A 138 -9.70 17.23 -9.88
N ARG A 139 -8.65 17.91 -10.37
CA ARG A 139 -8.17 19.21 -9.86
C ARG A 139 -7.95 19.23 -8.36
N VAL A 140 -7.37 18.15 -7.86
CA VAL A 140 -7.10 18.02 -6.44
C VAL A 140 -6.22 19.19 -5.98
N PRO A 141 -6.53 19.88 -4.87
CA PRO A 141 -5.76 21.05 -4.46
C PRO A 141 -4.27 20.72 -4.24
N LEU A 142 -3.40 21.69 -4.50
CA LEU A 142 -1.94 21.53 -4.46
C LEU A 142 -1.43 20.89 -3.16
N LEU A 143 -2.01 21.24 -2.02
CA LEU A 143 -1.66 20.66 -0.72
C LEU A 143 -1.77 19.12 -0.71
N TYR A 144 -2.86 18.58 -1.25
CA TYR A 144 -3.10 17.13 -1.31
C TYR A 144 -2.23 16.47 -2.37
N GLN A 145 -2.00 17.13 -3.51
CA GLN A 145 -1.06 16.64 -4.52
C GLN A 145 0.36 16.55 -3.98
N ALA A 146 0.85 17.61 -3.32
CA ALA A 146 2.17 17.64 -2.69
C ALA A 146 2.30 16.54 -1.62
N GLY A 147 1.29 16.39 -0.76
CA GLY A 147 1.24 15.32 0.23
C GLY A 147 1.31 13.92 -0.40
N PHE A 148 0.57 13.70 -1.49
CA PHE A 148 0.61 12.46 -2.25
C PHE A 148 2.01 12.21 -2.84
N TYR A 149 2.58 13.16 -3.56
CA TYR A 149 3.89 13.00 -4.20
C TYR A 149 5.02 12.79 -3.19
N MET A 150 5.04 13.57 -2.10
CA MET A 150 6.01 13.36 -1.02
C MET A 150 5.87 11.96 -0.45
N SER A 151 4.65 11.53 -0.12
CA SER A 151 4.42 10.19 0.44
C SER A 151 4.84 9.10 -0.53
N LEU A 152 4.61 9.28 -1.85
CA LEU A 152 5.01 8.33 -2.89
C LEU A 152 6.53 8.23 -2.99
N SER A 153 7.22 9.36 -3.04
CA SER A 153 8.67 9.42 -3.13
C SER A 153 9.34 8.79 -1.90
N PHE A 154 8.86 9.11 -0.70
CA PHE A 154 9.38 8.50 0.53
C PHE A 154 9.07 7.00 0.59
N PHE A 155 7.87 6.58 0.19
CA PHE A 155 7.48 5.16 0.17
C PHE A 155 8.40 4.34 -0.74
N ILE A 156 8.68 4.84 -1.95
CA ILE A 156 9.63 4.24 -2.90
C ILE A 156 11.05 4.23 -2.31
N GLY A 157 11.49 5.36 -1.73
CA GLY A 157 12.81 5.49 -1.13
C GLY A 157 13.05 4.49 0.00
N ILE A 158 12.09 4.35 0.92
CA ILE A 158 12.15 3.39 2.03
C ILE A 158 12.22 1.96 1.50
N ASN A 159 11.39 1.61 0.51
CA ASN A 159 11.43 0.29 -0.11
C ASN A 159 12.80 -0.03 -0.73
N VAL A 160 13.44 0.93 -1.39
CA VAL A 160 14.81 0.76 -1.93
C VAL A 160 15.83 0.58 -0.80
N VAL A 161 15.75 1.39 0.26
CA VAL A 161 16.67 1.32 1.41
C VAL A 161 16.53 -0.02 2.14
N GLN A 162 15.30 -0.46 2.45
CA GLN A 162 15.04 -1.78 3.03
C GLN A 162 15.62 -2.91 2.20
N ARG A 163 15.43 -2.90 0.86
CA ARG A 163 15.99 -3.91 -0.03
C ARG A 163 17.51 -3.94 0.00
N ARG A 164 18.16 -2.78 0.06
CA ARG A 164 19.63 -2.67 0.17
C ARG A 164 20.13 -3.23 1.51
N ILE A 165 19.49 -2.85 2.61
CA ILE A 165 19.81 -3.36 3.95
C ILE A 165 19.64 -4.88 4.02
N LYS A 166 18.49 -5.39 3.55
CA LYS A 166 18.21 -6.83 3.52
C LYS A 166 19.28 -7.57 2.72
N ARG A 167 19.61 -7.09 1.52
CA ARG A 167 20.68 -7.69 0.69
C ARG A 167 22.04 -7.66 1.37
N ALA A 168 22.43 -6.54 1.98
CA ALA A 168 23.70 -6.40 2.69
C ALA A 168 23.81 -7.30 3.92
N ALA A 169 22.68 -7.59 4.57
CA ALA A 169 22.59 -8.48 5.72
C ALA A 169 22.37 -9.96 5.36
N GLY A 170 22.42 -10.33 4.06
CA GLY A 170 22.14 -11.70 3.61
C GLY A 170 20.69 -12.14 3.84
N LEU A 171 19.76 -11.20 4.04
CA LEU A 171 18.35 -11.47 4.27
C LEU A 171 17.59 -11.62 2.94
N PRO A 172 16.60 -12.53 2.88
CA PRO A 172 15.75 -12.65 1.71
C PRO A 172 15.02 -11.34 1.41
N SER A 173 15.09 -10.88 0.17
CA SER A 173 14.47 -9.62 -0.27
C SER A 173 12.99 -9.76 -0.61
N HIS A 174 12.47 -10.99 -0.77
CA HIS A 174 11.10 -11.29 -1.18
C HIS A 174 10.50 -12.44 -0.37
N GLY A 175 9.20 -12.32 -0.08
CA GLY A 175 8.38 -13.40 0.46
C GLY A 175 7.21 -12.90 1.34
N PRO A 176 6.13 -13.69 1.46
CA PRO A 176 4.93 -13.43 2.28
C PRO A 176 5.18 -13.01 3.72
N GLY A 177 6.37 -13.30 4.25
CA GLY A 177 6.59 -13.33 5.68
C GLY A 177 8.03 -13.00 6.10
N THR A 178 8.62 -11.95 5.55
CA THR A 178 9.79 -11.32 6.20
C THR A 178 9.41 -9.96 6.76
N SER A 179 8.29 -9.90 7.46
CA SER A 179 8.15 -8.83 8.44
C SER A 179 9.27 -8.92 9.46
N SER A 180 9.60 -7.79 10.04
CA SER A 180 10.49 -7.73 11.20
C SER A 180 10.12 -8.75 12.30
N GLY A 181 8.83 -9.04 12.49
CA GLY A 181 8.33 -10.05 13.42
C GLY A 181 8.71 -11.49 13.04
N GLU A 182 8.47 -11.90 11.80
CA GLU A 182 8.85 -13.24 11.32
C GLU A 182 10.37 -13.39 11.23
N LEU A 183 11.08 -12.33 10.83
CA LEU A 183 12.53 -12.32 10.85
C LEU A 183 13.06 -12.56 12.27
N ARG A 184 12.46 -11.89 13.26
CA ARG A 184 12.78 -12.09 14.68
C ARG A 184 12.50 -13.52 15.11
N GLN A 185 11.35 -14.09 14.74
CA GLN A 185 11.02 -15.49 15.03
C GLN A 185 12.02 -16.45 14.37
N MET A 186 12.36 -16.25 13.10
CA MET A 186 13.36 -17.05 12.39
C MET A 186 14.73 -16.97 13.05
N LEU A 187 15.15 -15.78 13.48
CA LEU A 187 16.41 -15.57 14.20
C LEU A 187 16.37 -16.26 15.59
N GLU A 188 15.25 -16.21 16.30
CA GLU A 188 15.07 -16.91 17.57
C GLU A 188 15.07 -18.44 17.43
N GLU A 189 14.39 -18.98 16.41
CA GLU A 189 14.37 -20.41 16.10
C GLU A 189 15.75 -20.91 15.66
N ARG A 190 16.48 -20.10 14.89
CA ARG A 190 17.88 -20.37 14.53
C ARG A 190 18.75 -20.39 15.78
N LYS A 191 18.70 -19.35 16.61
CA LYS A 191 19.42 -19.27 17.90
C LYS A 191 19.12 -20.47 18.81
N LYS A 192 17.85 -20.91 18.90
CA LYS A 192 17.46 -22.10 19.68
C LYS A 192 18.07 -23.39 19.12
N ARG A 193 18.09 -23.57 17.79
CA ARG A 193 18.72 -24.74 17.14
C ARG A 193 20.23 -24.75 17.38
N ASP A 194 20.88 -23.60 17.28
CA ASP A 194 22.33 -23.47 17.46
C ASP A 194 22.72 -23.74 18.92
N MET A 195 21.96 -23.20 19.88
CA MET A 195 22.13 -23.52 21.31
C MET A 195 21.93 -25.00 21.62
N LYS A 196 20.99 -25.68 20.95
CA LYS A 196 20.77 -27.12 21.13
C LYS A 196 21.93 -27.94 20.56
N ARG A 197 22.50 -27.51 19.42
CA ARG A 197 23.71 -28.13 18.83
C ARG A 197 24.93 -27.96 19.73
N LEU A 198 25.16 -26.74 20.24
CA LEU A 198 26.27 -26.45 21.16
C LEU A 198 26.19 -27.26 22.47
N LYS A 199 24.98 -27.49 22.99
CA LYS A 199 24.79 -28.35 24.17
C LYS A 199 25.00 -29.84 23.88
N GLY A 200 24.84 -30.29 22.64
CA GLY A 200 25.07 -31.67 22.23
C GLY A 200 26.51 -31.96 21.76
N ALA A 201 27.21 -30.93 21.27
CA ALA A 201 28.59 -31.01 20.81
C ALA A 201 29.52 -30.51 21.92
N HIS A 202 29.95 -31.41 22.81
CA HIS A 202 31.12 -31.14 23.62
C HIS A 202 32.35 -30.97 22.70
N SER A 203 32.92 -29.76 22.72
CA SER A 203 34.36 -29.45 22.65
C SER A 203 35.05 -29.03 21.35
N GLU A 204 34.65 -29.35 20.12
CA GLU A 204 35.56 -29.04 18.96
C GLU A 204 34.95 -28.33 17.74
N ALA A 205 33.64 -28.06 17.69
CA ALA A 205 33.01 -27.43 16.53
C ALA A 205 32.55 -25.97 16.73
N ALA A 206 33.01 -25.30 17.79
CA ALA A 206 32.50 -23.99 18.19
C ALA A 206 33.05 -22.81 17.36
N GLU A 207 34.09 -23.01 16.55
CA GLU A 207 34.79 -21.89 15.87
C GLU A 207 34.33 -21.59 14.43
N GLU A 208 33.47 -22.42 13.82
CA GLU A 208 33.02 -22.21 12.43
C GLU A 208 31.53 -21.89 12.33
N TYR A 209 31.04 -21.00 13.20
CA TYR A 209 29.63 -20.57 13.21
C TYR A 209 29.46 -19.05 13.17
N GLU A 210 30.17 -18.37 12.26
CA GLU A 210 29.92 -16.95 11.94
C GLU A 210 28.90 -16.74 10.81
N ASP A 211 28.40 -17.82 10.19
CA ASP A 211 27.62 -17.69 8.95
C ASP A 211 26.15 -17.34 9.24
N GLY A 212 25.86 -16.05 9.41
CA GLY A 212 24.50 -15.49 9.41
C GLY A 212 24.05 -14.75 10.67
N TYR A 213 24.98 -14.16 11.43
CA TYR A 213 24.62 -13.20 12.48
C TYR A 213 24.07 -11.91 11.87
N VAL A 214 22.80 -11.63 12.13
CA VAL A 214 22.18 -10.34 11.80
C VAL A 214 22.28 -9.45 13.03
N ALA A 215 23.02 -8.36 12.91
CA ALA A 215 23.21 -7.46 14.05
C ALA A 215 21.85 -6.91 14.56
N PRO A 216 21.60 -6.85 15.88
CA PRO A 216 20.32 -6.41 16.46
C PRO A 216 19.83 -5.04 15.99
N TRP A 217 20.77 -4.13 15.71
CA TRP A 217 20.45 -2.80 15.19
C TRP A 217 19.87 -2.84 13.77
N VAL A 218 20.24 -3.83 12.93
CA VAL A 218 19.68 -4.03 11.59
C VAL A 218 18.21 -4.42 11.70
N VAL A 219 17.88 -5.34 12.60
CA VAL A 219 16.48 -5.77 12.85
C VAL A 219 15.64 -4.58 13.33
N THR A 220 16.18 -3.81 14.28
CA THR A 220 15.51 -2.60 14.82
C THR A 220 15.29 -1.56 13.73
N MET A 221 16.29 -1.31 12.88
CA MET A 221 16.18 -0.37 11.77
C MET A 221 15.15 -0.83 10.73
N LEU A 222 15.14 -2.11 10.37
CA LEU A 222 14.15 -2.68 9.44
C LEU A 222 12.72 -2.54 9.99
N TRP A 223 12.52 -2.70 11.30
CA TRP A 223 11.22 -2.49 11.95
C TRP A 223 10.76 -1.04 11.81
N TRP A 224 11.63 -0.05 12.07
CA TRP A 224 11.29 1.37 11.90
C TRP A 224 10.99 1.73 10.45
N LEU A 225 11.73 1.17 9.50
CA LEU A 225 11.49 1.36 8.07
C LEU A 225 10.15 0.74 7.64
N GLU A 226 9.80 -0.45 8.14
CA GLU A 226 8.51 -1.10 7.90
C GLU A 226 7.35 -0.26 8.47
N LEU A 227 7.49 0.27 9.69
CA LEU A 227 6.52 1.20 10.27
C LEU A 227 6.35 2.47 9.42
N ALA A 228 7.46 3.07 8.99
CA ALA A 228 7.43 4.29 8.18
C ALA A 228 6.81 4.03 6.79
N GLU A 229 7.15 2.92 6.14
CA GLU A 229 6.53 2.45 4.90
C GLU A 229 5.00 2.37 5.05
N GLN A 230 4.54 1.76 6.14
CA GLN A 230 3.13 1.59 6.42
C GLN A 230 2.39 2.92 6.64
N LEU A 231 3.00 3.85 7.39
CA LEU A 231 2.44 5.19 7.60
C LEU A 231 2.36 5.98 6.29
N LEU A 232 3.37 5.86 5.42
CA LEU A 232 3.40 6.53 4.11
C LEU A 232 2.38 5.95 3.14
N GLU A 233 2.16 4.63 3.16
CA GLU A 233 1.10 4.00 2.38
C GLU A 233 -0.28 4.53 2.78
N ASN A 234 -0.55 4.63 4.08
CA ASN A 234 -1.79 5.21 4.58
C ASN A 234 -1.89 6.70 4.21
N ALA A 235 -0.81 7.46 4.32
CA ALA A 235 -0.77 8.88 3.93
C ALA A 235 -1.09 9.06 2.43
N LEU A 236 -0.50 8.24 1.55
CA LEU A 236 -0.81 8.22 0.12
C LEU A 236 -2.30 8.10 -0.15
N PHE A 237 -2.93 7.10 0.48
CA PHE A 237 -4.36 6.88 0.35
C PHE A 237 -5.17 8.07 0.86
N MET A 238 -4.85 8.59 2.05
CA MET A 238 -5.61 9.69 2.65
C MET A 238 -5.48 10.99 1.88
N PHE A 239 -4.29 11.33 1.35
CA PHE A 239 -4.12 12.53 0.52
C PHE A 239 -4.94 12.46 -0.76
N PHE A 240 -4.97 11.30 -1.43
CA PHE A 240 -5.81 11.08 -2.59
C PHE A 240 -7.31 11.19 -2.25
N VAL A 241 -7.76 10.44 -1.23
CA VAL A 241 -9.17 10.34 -0.84
C VAL A 241 -9.70 11.67 -0.33
N PHE A 242 -8.96 12.42 0.49
CA PHE A 242 -9.41 13.74 0.93
C PHE A 242 -9.35 14.79 -0.20
N GLY A 243 -8.43 14.62 -1.14
CA GLY A 243 -8.27 15.50 -2.29
C GLY A 243 -9.41 15.41 -3.30
N MET A 244 -9.94 14.21 -3.57
CA MET A 244 -10.85 13.94 -4.70
C MET A 244 -12.14 14.80 -4.71
N ASN A 245 -12.70 15.12 -3.54
CA ASN A 245 -13.92 15.93 -3.43
C ASN A 245 -13.62 17.45 -3.37
N ARG A 246 -12.37 17.83 -3.07
CA ARG A 246 -12.01 19.25 -2.89
C ARG A 246 -11.83 19.95 -4.23
N GLY A 247 -11.34 19.25 -5.25
CA GLY A 247 -11.20 19.81 -6.59
C GLY A 247 -12.52 20.01 -7.33
N ALA A 248 -13.60 19.36 -6.89
CA ALA A 248 -14.94 19.58 -7.42
C ALA A 248 -15.61 20.87 -6.91
N LYS A 249 -15.06 21.49 -5.86
CA LYS A 249 -15.60 22.72 -5.25
C LYS A 249 -14.81 23.98 -5.58
N ALA A 250 -13.69 23.84 -6.29
CA ALA A 250 -12.76 24.91 -6.63
C ALA A 250 -12.90 25.28 -8.11
#